data_AF-A0A728ERY2-F1
#
_entry.id   AF-A0A728ERY2-F1
#
_cell.length_a   1.000
_cell.length_b   1.000
_cell.length_c   1.000
_cell.angle_alpha   90.00
_cell.angle_beta   90.00
_cell.angle_gamma   90.00
#
_symmetry.space_group_name_H-M   'P 1'
#
loop_
_entity.id
_entity.type
_entity.pdbx_description
1 polymer ?
#
loop_
_entity_poly.entity_id
_entity_poly.type
_entity_poly.pdbx_seq_one_letter_code
_entity_poly.pdbx_strand_id
1 'polypeptide(L)' 'MTKRAISTGGYPIEVSTPTDPVTIPAATTSAIGGVKKIAAQADSTATDVAGVVADLNAFFAKARAAGLM' A
#
# COMPACT_ATOMS: atom_id res chain seq x y z
N MET A 1 -2.52 -17.40 -15.78
CA MET A 1 -3.47 -18.53 -15.77
C MET A 1 -2.77 -19.68 -15.08
N THR A 2 -3.29 -20.18 -13.95
CA THR A 2 -2.72 -21.33 -13.24
C THR A 2 -2.59 -22.52 -14.19
N LYS A 3 -1.37 -22.82 -14.65
CA LYS A 3 -1.09 -24.09 -15.32
C LYS A 3 -0.97 -25.15 -14.23
N ARG A 4 -1.86 -26.14 -14.25
CA ARG A 4 -1.80 -27.31 -13.37
C ARG A 4 -0.56 -28.11 -13.73
N ALA A 5 0.47 -28.10 -12.90
CA ALA A 5 1.60 -29.02 -13.04
C ALA A 5 1.29 -30.32 -12.27
N ILE A 6 1.87 -31.45 -12.67
CA ILE A 6 1.67 -32.74 -12.00
C ILE A 6 2.96 -33.07 -11.24
N SER A 7 2.85 -33.24 -9.92
CA SER A 7 3.95 -33.73 -9.09
C SER A 7 4.29 -35.18 -9.45
N THR A 8 5.51 -35.65 -9.17
CA THR A 8 5.93 -37.05 -9.41
C THR A 8 5.00 -38.09 -8.76
N GLY A 9 4.23 -37.70 -7.74
CA GLY A 9 3.20 -38.53 -7.09
C GLY A 9 1.80 -38.48 -7.73
N GLY A 10 1.64 -37.84 -8.90
CA GLY A 10 0.37 -37.78 -9.64
C GLY A 10 -0.64 -36.74 -9.14
N TYR A 11 -0.32 -35.96 -8.10
CA TYR A 11 -1.21 -34.92 -7.60
C TYR A 11 -1.03 -33.61 -8.38
N PRO A 12 -2.14 -32.97 -8.81
CA PRO A 12 -2.09 -31.66 -9.45
C PRO A 12 -1.66 -30.59 -8.45
N ILE A 13 -0.70 -29.77 -8.85
CA ILE A 13 -0.22 -28.60 -8.09
C ILE A 13 -0.43 -27.33 -8.92
N GLU A 14 -0.73 -26.23 -8.25
CA GLU A 14 -0.75 -24.90 -8.85
C GLU A 14 0.64 -24.29 -8.78
N VAL A 15 1.16 -23.81 -9.91
CA VAL A 15 2.47 -23.18 -10.01
C VAL A 15 2.30 -21.77 -10.57
N SER A 16 2.69 -20.77 -9.79
CA SER A 16 2.74 -19.37 -10.24
C SER A 16 3.89 -19.18 -11.23
N THR A 17 3.59 -18.58 -12.38
CA THR A 17 4.55 -18.20 -13.41
C THR A 17 4.93 -16.73 -13.29
N PRO A 18 6.12 -16.30 -13.77
CA PRO A 18 6.54 -14.89 -13.72
C PRO A 18 5.60 -13.91 -14.43
N THR A 19 4.73 -14.41 -15.32
CA THR A 19 3.74 -13.62 -16.07
C THR A 19 2.36 -13.58 -15.41
N ASP A 20 2.16 -14.26 -14.28
CA ASP A 20 0.88 -14.19 -13.58
C ASP A 20 0.70 -12.81 -12.93
N PRO A 21 -0.47 -12.18 -13.10
CA PRO A 21 -0.71 -10.84 -12.55
C PRO A 21 -0.69 -10.89 -11.03
N VAL A 22 0.31 -10.24 -10.43
CA VAL A 22 0.36 -10.04 -8.98
C VAL A 22 -0.54 -8.85 -8.65
N THR A 23 -1.70 -9.13 -8.07
CA THR A 23 -2.53 -8.08 -7.49
C THR A 23 -1.96 -7.72 -6.13
N ILE A 24 -1.45 -6.50 -5.98
CA ILE A 24 -0.98 -6.02 -4.67
C ILE A 24 -2.22 -5.58 -3.87
N PRO A 25 -2.54 -6.23 -2.75
CA PRO A 25 -3.66 -5.81 -1.90
C PRO A 25 -3.35 -4.46 -1.26
N ALA A 26 -4.38 -3.73 -0.85
CA ALA A 26 -4.19 -2.55 -0.01
C ALA A 26 -3.58 -2.95 1.33
N ALA A 27 -2.72 -2.09 1.89
CA ALA A 27 -2.18 -2.27 3.22
C ALA A 27 -3.31 -2.31 4.28
N THR A 28 -3.17 -3.19 5.27
CA THR A 28 -4.06 -3.25 6.44
C THR A 28 -3.22 -3.29 7.73
N THR A 29 -3.85 -3.19 8.88
CA THR A 29 -3.16 -3.29 10.19
C THR A 29 -2.65 -4.70 10.49
N SER A 30 -3.10 -5.71 9.75
CA SER A 30 -2.77 -7.12 9.97
C SER A 30 -2.01 -7.77 8.81
N ALA A 31 -1.90 -7.11 7.65
CA ALA A 31 -1.24 -7.66 6.47
C ALA A 31 -0.49 -6.59 5.67
N ILE A 32 0.64 -7.02 5.10
CA ILE A 32 1.44 -6.21 4.19
C ILE A 32 0.65 -5.99 2.89
N GLY A 33 0.63 -4.75 2.41
CA GLY A 33 0.02 -4.36 1.15
C GLY A 33 0.59 -3.04 0.65
N GLY A 34 0.11 -2.60 -0.51
CA GLY A 34 0.50 -1.33 -1.13
C GLY A 34 -0.30 -0.14 -0.59
N VAL A 35 0.33 1.04 -0.63
CA VAL A 35 -0.32 2.33 -0.41
C VAL A 35 -0.15 3.21 -1.64
N LYS A 36 -1.01 4.22 -1.79
CA LYS A 36 -0.82 5.22 -2.84
C LYS A 36 0.21 6.26 -2.41
N LYS A 37 0.84 6.91 -3.39
CA LYS A 37 1.67 8.08 -3.11
C LYS A 37 0.80 9.20 -2.54
N ILE A 38 1.24 9.78 -1.42
CA ILE A 38 0.61 10.93 -0.78
C ILE A 38 0.68 12.17 -1.69
N ALA A 39 -0.35 13.01 -1.64
CA ALA A 39 -0.31 14.32 -2.26
C ALA A 39 0.81 15.18 -1.66
N ALA A 40 1.42 16.06 -2.47
CA ALA A 40 2.50 16.93 -2.00
C ALA A 40 2.05 17.77 -0.79
N GLN A 41 2.89 17.84 0.23
CA GLN A 41 2.73 18.73 1.37
C GLN A 41 3.76 19.86 1.24
N ALA A 42 3.30 21.10 1.39
CA ALA A 42 4.21 22.25 1.39
C ALA A 42 5.02 22.25 2.69
N ASP A 43 6.22 22.82 2.65
CA ASP A 43 7.03 23.00 3.85
C ASP A 43 6.31 23.93 4.82
N SER A 44 6.38 23.60 6.12
CA SER A 44 5.79 24.45 7.16
C SER A 44 6.60 25.73 7.29
N THR A 45 5.93 26.87 7.15
CA THR A 45 6.49 28.21 7.43
C THR A 45 5.86 28.83 8.67
N ALA A 46 5.23 28.01 9.53
CA ALA A 46 4.53 28.47 10.71
C ALA A 46 5.52 29.06 11.74
N THR A 47 5.17 30.23 12.28
CA THR A 47 5.94 30.91 13.33
C THR A 47 5.34 30.72 14.73
N ASP A 48 4.20 30.02 14.82
CA ASP A 48 3.49 29.76 16.05
C ASP A 48 2.96 28.31 16.10
N VAL A 49 2.53 27.90 17.29
CA VAL A 49 2.03 26.55 17.53
C VAL A 49 0.75 26.27 16.76
N ALA A 50 -0.12 27.27 16.58
CA ALA A 50 -1.40 27.09 15.89
C ALA A 50 -1.19 26.76 14.40
N GLY A 51 -0.22 27.42 13.76
CA GLY A 51 0.19 27.15 12.38
C GLY A 51 0.78 25.76 12.22
N VAL A 52 1.66 25.33 13.14
CA VAL A 52 2.22 23.96 13.11
C VAL A 52 1.12 22.91 13.24
N VAL A 53 0.15 23.13 14.14
CA VAL A 53 -1.00 22.22 14.33
C VAL A 53 -1.86 22.16 13.06
N ALA A 54 -2.04 23.28 12.36
CA ALA A 54 -2.76 23.31 11.09
C ALA A 54 -2.03 22.52 9.99
N ASP A 55 -0.72 22.75 9.82
CA ASP A 55 0.10 22.06 8.83
C ASP A 55 0.16 20.54 9.08
N LEU A 56 0.26 20.14 10.36
CA LEU A 56 0.28 18.74 10.76
C LEU A 56 -1.07 18.06 10.47
N ASN A 57 -2.18 18.71 10.80
CA ASN A 57 -3.50 18.16 10.50
C ASN A 57 -3.75 18.05 8.99
N ALA A 58 -3.24 18.99 8.20
CA ALA A 58 -3.27 18.91 6.74
C ALA A 58 -2.46 17.71 6.21
N PHE A 59 -1.31 17.41 6.83
CA PHE A 59 -0.52 16.22 6.49
C PHE A 59 -1.27 14.93 6.83
N PHE A 60 -1.86 14.83 8.03
CA PHE A 60 -2.63 13.64 8.43
C PHE A 60 -3.88 13.42 7.57
N ALA A 61 -4.51 14.48 7.07
CA ALA A 61 -5.60 14.36 6.11
C ALA A 61 -5.12 13.72 4.79
N LYS A 62 -3.97 14.17 4.27
CA LYS A 62 -3.35 13.62 3.05
C LYS A 62 -2.91 12.16 3.24
N ALA A 63 -2.32 11.83 4.40
CA ALA A 63 -1.88 10.48 4.72
C ALA A 63 -3.05 9.48 4.79
N ARG A 64 -4.15 9.85 5.45
CA ARG A 64 -5.39 9.03 5.49
C ARG A 64 -5.98 8.83 4.10
N ALA A 65 -6.03 9.88 3.29
CA ALA A 65 -6.53 9.79 1.91
C ALA A 65 -5.69 8.84 1.03
N ALA A 66 -4.39 8.70 1.31
CA ALA A 66 -3.49 7.79 0.61
C ALA A 66 -3.50 6.35 1.15
N GLY A 67 -4.20 6.10 2.27
CA GLY A 67 -4.22 4.80 2.95
C GLY A 67 -2.95 4.50 3.75
N LEU A 68 -2.19 5.53 4.15
CA LEU A 68 -0.99 5.37 4.97
C LEU A 68 -1.32 5.16 6.47
N MET A 69 -2.48 5.64 6.91
CA MET A 69 -2.94 5.63 8.30
C MET A 69 -4.42 5.30 8.39
#